data_AF-Q6XIC6-F1
#
_entry.id   AF-Q6XIC6-F1
#
_cell.length_a   1.000
_cell.length_b   1.000
_cell.length_c   1.000
_cell.angle_alpha   90.00
_cell.angle_beta   90.00
_cell.angle_gamma   90.00
#
_symmetry.space_group_name_H-M   'P 1'
#
loop_
_entity.id
_entity.type
_entity.pdbx_description
1 polymer ?
#
loop_
_entity_poly.entity_id
_entity_poly.type
_entity_poly.pdbx_seq_one_letter_code
_entity_poly.pdbx_strand_id
1 'polypeptide(L)'
;MDSKFFKLLLLGGAVRFYFCRTPLAPMIGNRVEFATPLNSHKRMQEGIFLLQNGIDPYQGDLVHESPLILSALSGLFQKYPHFLPIFYIILDVCTAALLYAMSLRFVKQKQEQQDVERKEYAKDTEELQFNPLDKFDIPELVIVAYLF
;
A
#
# COMPACT_ATOMS: atom_id res chain seq x y z
N MET A 1 -19.58 5.57 2.72
CA MET A 1 -18.52 5.46 1.70
C MET A 1 -19.13 5.91 0.41
N ASP A 2 -18.55 6.93 -0.20
CA ASP A 2 -19.22 7.72 -1.22
C ASP A 2 -18.93 7.14 -2.61
N SER A 3 -19.74 7.50 -3.62
CA SER A 3 -19.52 7.00 -4.98
C SER A 3 -18.12 7.32 -5.51
N LYS A 4 -17.55 8.46 -5.09
CA LYS A 4 -16.21 8.90 -5.47
C LYS A 4 -15.11 7.97 -4.94
N PHE A 5 -15.24 7.49 -3.70
CA PHE A 5 -14.34 6.49 -3.11
C PHE A 5 -14.20 5.25 -4.00
N PHE A 6 -15.34 4.67 -4.41
CA PHE A 6 -15.32 3.46 -5.24
C PHE A 6 -14.76 3.72 -6.64
N LYS A 7 -15.04 4.89 -7.22
CA LYS A 7 -14.47 5.31 -8.51
C LYS A 7 -12.95 5.43 -8.43
N LEU A 8 -12.41 6.01 -7.36
CA LEU A 8 -10.96 6.15 -7.17
C LEU A 8 -10.28 4.80 -6.98
N LEU A 9 -10.86 3.89 -6.18
CA LEU A 9 -10.32 2.53 -6.04
C LEU A 9 -10.32 1.78 -7.37
N LEU A 10 -11.43 1.83 -8.11
CA LEU A 10 -11.55 1.18 -9.41
C LEU A 10 -10.54 1.75 -10.41
N LEU A 11 -10.40 3.08 -10.45
CA LEU A 11 -9.44 3.74 -11.32
C LEU A 11 -7.99 3.36 -10.95
N GLY A 12 -7.62 3.40 -9.67
CA GLY A 12 -6.28 3.04 -9.21
C GLY A 12 -5.94 1.57 -9.49
N GLY A 13 -6.90 0.67 -9.28
CA GLY A 13 -6.78 -0.74 -9.64
C GLY A 13 -6.66 -0.96 -11.15
N ALA A 14 -7.46 -0.26 -11.96
CA ALA A 14 -7.41 -0.32 -13.42
C ALA A 14 -6.07 0.17 -13.97
N VAL A 15 -5.52 1.26 -13.41
CA VAL A 15 -4.20 1.80 -13.76
C VAL A 15 -3.10 0.77 -13.50
N ARG A 16 -3.09 0.15 -12.31
CA ARG A 16 -2.12 -0.92 -12.00
C ARG A 16 -2.28 -2.12 -12.91
N PHE A 17 -3.51 -2.55 -13.15
CA PHE A 17 -3.82 -3.66 -14.06
C PHE A 17 -3.36 -3.40 -15.49
N TYR A 18 -3.46 -2.15 -15.96
CA TYR A 18 -2.91 -1.72 -17.23
C TYR A 18 -1.38 -1.81 -17.22
N PHE A 19 -0.71 -1.19 -16.23
CA PHE A 19 0.75 -1.18 -16.15
C PHE A 19 1.36 -2.58 -16.00
N CYS A 20 0.72 -3.50 -15.28
CA CYS A 20 1.18 -4.89 -15.14
C CYS A 20 1.22 -5.65 -16.48
N ARG A 21 0.56 -5.17 -17.53
CA ARG A 21 0.62 -5.76 -18.89
C ARG A 21 1.65 -5.12 -19.80
N THR A 22 2.26 -4.03 -19.34
CA THR A 22 3.33 -3.35 -20.07
C THR A 22 4.69 -3.97 -19.70
N PRO A 23 5.73 -3.83 -20.54
CA PRO A 23 7.08 -4.28 -20.21
C PRO A 23 7.77 -3.41 -19.15
N LEU A 24 7.05 -2.47 -18.52
CA LEU A 24 7.60 -1.55 -17.52
C LEU A 24 8.11 -2.28 -16.27
N ALA A 25 7.38 -3.29 -15.79
CA ALA A 25 7.76 -4.05 -14.59
C ALA A 25 9.15 -4.72 -14.72
N PRO A 26 9.44 -5.53 -15.76
CA PRO A 26 10.78 -6.08 -15.93
C PRO A 26 11.83 -5.01 -16.28
N MET A 27 11.45 -3.91 -16.95
CA MET A 27 12.37 -2.81 -17.24
C MET A 27 12.86 -2.11 -15.97
N ILE A 28 11.98 -1.88 -15.00
CA ILE A 28 12.28 -1.22 -13.72
C ILE A 28 12.90 -2.22 -12.73
N GLY A 29 12.38 -3.43 -12.63
CA GLY A 29 12.86 -4.43 -11.65
C GLY A 29 14.30 -4.92 -11.87
N ASN A 30 14.90 -4.61 -13.02
CA ASN A 30 16.31 -4.90 -13.33
C ASN A 30 17.27 -3.76 -12.95
N ARG A 31 16.74 -2.62 -12.50
CA ARG A 31 17.49 -1.43 -12.13
C ARG A 31 17.80 -1.45 -10.63
N VAL A 32 19.06 -1.18 -10.27
CA VAL A 32 19.52 -1.19 -8.87
C VAL A 32 18.89 -0.08 -8.03
N GLU A 33 18.42 0.98 -8.70
CA GLU A 33 17.73 2.13 -8.13
C GLU A 33 16.36 1.75 -7.55
N PHE A 34 15.75 0.66 -8.05
CA PHE A 34 14.43 0.21 -7.64
C PHE A 34 14.45 -1.17 -6.94
N ALA A 35 15.38 -2.04 -7.32
CA ALA A 35 15.53 -3.37 -6.72
C ALA A 35 16.60 -3.38 -5.63
N THR A 36 16.18 -3.15 -4.38
CA THR A 36 17.06 -3.20 -3.20
C THR A 36 17.08 -4.62 -2.59
N PRO A 37 17.99 -4.92 -1.64
CA PRO A 37 17.99 -6.21 -0.92
C PRO A 37 16.66 -6.53 -0.24
N LEU A 38 15.91 -5.51 0.17
CA LEU A 38 14.65 -5.67 0.91
C LEU A 38 13.44 -5.86 0.01
N ASN A 39 13.40 -5.32 -1.22
CA ASN A 39 12.18 -5.30 -2.05
C ASN A 39 12.34 -5.99 -3.43
N SER A 40 13.44 -6.72 -3.65
CA SER A 40 13.71 -7.35 -4.94
C SER A 40 12.88 -8.62 -5.17
N HIS A 41 12.03 -8.59 -6.19
CA HIS A 41 11.27 -9.77 -6.63
C HIS A 41 12.17 -10.96 -6.99
N LYS A 42 13.34 -10.72 -7.59
CA LYS A 42 14.29 -11.79 -7.94
C LYS A 42 14.85 -12.48 -6.71
N ARG A 43 15.20 -11.70 -5.67
CA ARG A 43 15.69 -12.25 -4.40
C ARG A 43 14.62 -13.07 -3.69
N MET A 44 13.36 -12.64 -3.72
CA MET A 44 12.24 -13.45 -3.23
C MET A 44 12.13 -14.79 -3.99
N GLN A 45 12.19 -14.77 -5.33
CA GLN A 45 12.13 -16.00 -6.13
C GLN A 45 13.27 -16.96 -5.80
N GLU A 46 14.49 -16.45 -5.65
CA GLU A 46 15.67 -17.26 -5.33
C GLU A 46 15.62 -17.78 -3.88
N GLY A 47 15.16 -16.97 -2.92
CA GLY A 47 14.92 -17.42 -1.56
C GLY A 47 13.91 -18.56 -1.47
N ILE A 48 12.81 -18.47 -2.23
CA ILE A 48 11.81 -19.55 -2.33
C ILE A 48 12.43 -20.79 -2.98
N PHE A 49 13.27 -20.61 -4.01
CA PHE A 49 13.97 -21.72 -4.65
C PHE A 49 14.91 -22.45 -3.68
N LEU A 50 15.68 -21.73 -2.87
CA LEU A 50 16.54 -22.33 -1.84
C LEU A 50 15.72 -23.10 -0.81
N LEU A 51 14.64 -22.50 -0.31
CA LEU A 51 13.74 -23.10 0.67
C LEU A 51 13.18 -24.44 0.17
N GLN A 52 12.80 -24.51 -1.11
CA GLN A 52 12.28 -25.73 -1.74
C GLN A 52 13.31 -26.85 -1.87
N ASN A 53 14.59 -26.50 -2.02
CA ASN A 53 15.68 -27.47 -2.11
C ASN A 53 16.22 -27.87 -0.72
N GLY A 54 15.56 -27.47 0.37
CA GLY A 54 16.00 -27.75 1.73
C GLY A 54 17.27 -26.98 2.12
N ILE A 55 17.61 -25.94 1.38
CA ILE A 55 18.74 -25.05 1.66
C ILE A 55 18.18 -23.87 2.46
N ASP A 56 18.80 -23.54 3.59
CA ASP A 56 18.40 -22.40 4.39
C ASP A 56 18.62 -21.09 3.62
N PRO A 57 17.54 -20.36 3.25
CA PRO A 57 17.62 -19.14 2.44
C PRO A 57 18.34 -17.98 3.15
N TYR A 58 18.54 -18.08 4.46
CA TYR A 58 19.10 -17.05 5.32
C TYR A 58 20.58 -17.28 5.67
N GLN A 59 21.19 -18.38 5.22
CA GLN A 59 22.63 -18.61 5.45
C GLN A 59 23.52 -17.64 4.68
N GLY A 60 23.01 -17.07 3.59
CA GLY A 60 23.70 -16.06 2.80
C GLY A 60 23.06 -14.68 2.94
N ASP A 61 23.67 -13.69 2.28
CA ASP A 61 23.20 -12.29 2.23
C ASP A 61 22.12 -12.07 1.16
N LEU A 62 21.37 -13.12 0.83
CA LEU A 62 20.47 -13.12 -0.31
C LEU A 62 19.06 -12.69 0.07
N VAL A 63 18.52 -13.28 1.13
CA VAL A 63 17.15 -13.06 1.61
C VAL A 63 17.18 -12.25 2.90
N HIS A 64 16.47 -11.12 2.90
CA HIS A 64 16.28 -10.26 4.07
C HIS A 64 14.82 -10.16 4.50
N GLU A 65 13.92 -10.75 3.71
CA GLU A 65 12.48 -10.79 3.95
C GLU A 65 12.14 -11.69 5.13
N SER A 66 11.08 -11.40 5.87
CA SER A 66 10.74 -12.20 7.06
C SER A 66 10.44 -13.68 6.68
N PRO A 67 10.87 -14.67 7.50
CA PRO A 67 10.58 -16.09 7.24
C PRO A 67 9.10 -16.40 7.07
N LEU A 68 8.24 -15.66 7.78
CA LEU A 68 6.80 -15.82 7.67
C LEU A 68 6.28 -15.40 6.29
N ILE A 69 6.75 -14.27 5.76
CA ILE A 69 6.38 -13.79 4.42
C ILE A 69 6.91 -14.75 3.35
N LEU A 70 8.17 -15.17 3.46
CA LEU A 70 8.78 -16.11 2.52
C LEU A 70 7.99 -17.43 2.45
N SER A 71 7.64 -17.97 3.61
CA SER A 71 6.83 -19.19 3.73
C SER A 71 5.41 -18.99 3.18
N ALA A 72 4.73 -17.91 3.55
CA ALA A 72 3.36 -17.62 3.11
C ALA A 72 3.26 -17.41 1.59
N LEU A 73 4.24 -16.74 0.99
CA LEU A 73 4.27 -16.45 -0.44
C LEU A 73 4.84 -17.59 -1.28
N SER A 74 5.61 -18.50 -0.69
CA SER A 74 6.24 -19.63 -1.40
C SER A 74 5.24 -20.42 -2.25
N GLY A 75 4.08 -20.78 -1.69
CA GLY A 75 3.05 -21.53 -2.41
C GLY A 75 2.44 -20.74 -3.57
N LEU A 76 2.24 -19.43 -3.40
CA LEU A 76 1.66 -18.56 -4.42
C LEU A 76 2.61 -18.36 -5.60
N PHE A 77 3.89 -18.08 -5.32
CA PHE A 77 4.93 -17.90 -6.34
C PHE A 77 5.14 -19.15 -7.19
N GLN A 78 4.95 -20.33 -6.61
CA GLN A 78 5.28 -21.60 -7.23
C GLN A 78 4.10 -22.20 -7.99
N LYS A 79 2.92 -22.22 -7.36
CA LYS A 79 1.72 -22.82 -7.96
C LYS A 79 1.00 -21.87 -8.90
N TYR A 80 1.07 -20.57 -8.63
CA TYR A 80 0.23 -19.57 -9.28
C TYR A 80 1.00 -18.27 -9.63
N PRO A 81 2.17 -18.33 -10.27
CA PRO A 81 2.98 -17.14 -10.59
C PRO A 81 2.21 -16.12 -11.44
N HIS A 82 1.35 -16.58 -12.35
CA HIS A 82 0.52 -15.70 -13.19
C HIS A 82 -0.52 -14.89 -12.40
N PHE A 83 -0.87 -15.31 -11.19
CA PHE A 83 -1.82 -14.60 -10.32
C PHE A 83 -1.15 -13.56 -9.42
N LEU A 84 0.18 -13.56 -9.29
CA LEU A 84 0.91 -12.61 -8.44
C LEU A 84 0.56 -11.14 -8.75
N PRO A 85 0.50 -10.68 -10.01
CA PRO A 85 0.17 -9.28 -10.29
C PRO A 85 -1.23 -8.92 -9.77
N ILE A 86 -2.21 -9.79 -9.96
CA ILE A 86 -3.59 -9.55 -9.49
C ILE A 86 -3.63 -9.57 -7.96
N PHE A 87 -2.91 -10.49 -7.33
CA PHE A 87 -2.81 -10.57 -5.88
C PHE A 87 -2.25 -9.28 -5.27
N TYR A 88 -1.16 -8.74 -5.84
CA TYR A 88 -0.60 -7.46 -5.39
C TYR A 88 -1.56 -6.29 -5.63
N ILE A 89 -2.28 -6.24 -6.75
CA ILE A 89 -3.29 -5.20 -7.01
C ILE A 89 -4.41 -5.27 -5.96
N ILE A 90 -4.88 -6.47 -5.60
CA ILE A 90 -5.90 -6.64 -4.56
C ILE A 90 -5.38 -6.13 -3.22
N LEU A 91 -4.17 -6.53 -2.81
CA LEU A 91 -3.56 -6.05 -1.57
C LEU A 91 -3.41 -4.54 -1.53
N ASP A 92 -3.01 -3.93 -2.65
CA ASP A 92 -2.83 -2.49 -2.76
C ASP A 92 -4.17 -1.74 -2.66
N VAL A 93 -5.22 -2.19 -3.36
CA VAL A 93 -6.57 -1.63 -3.25
C VAL A 93 -7.15 -1.82 -1.83
N CYS A 94 -6.91 -2.97 -1.21
CA CYS A 94 -7.28 -3.21 0.19
C CYS A 94 -6.56 -2.25 1.14
N THR A 95 -5.27 -2.01 0.93
CA THR A 95 -4.48 -1.06 1.71
C THR A 95 -5.05 0.36 1.57
N ALA A 96 -5.37 0.80 0.35
CA ALA A 96 -6.01 2.09 0.11
C ALA A 96 -7.35 2.23 0.85
N ALA A 97 -8.17 1.18 0.84
CA ALA A 97 -9.44 1.15 1.55
C ALA A 97 -9.26 1.25 3.08
N LEU A 98 -8.25 0.57 3.63
CA LEU A 98 -7.91 0.64 5.05
C LEU A 98 -7.39 2.02 5.44
N LEU A 99 -6.53 2.63 4.62
CA LEU A 99 -6.02 3.99 4.84
C LEU A 99 -7.15 5.03 4.83
N TYR A 100 -8.12 4.88 3.93
CA TYR A 100 -9.32 5.72 3.92
C TYR A 100 -10.19 5.54 5.16
N ALA A 101 -10.39 4.30 5.60
CA ALA A 101 -11.14 4.02 6.83
C ALA A 101 -10.41 4.60 8.06
N MET A 102 -9.08 4.53 8.07
CA MET A 102 -8.25 5.09 9.12
C MET A 102 -8.31 6.63 9.13
N SER A 103 -8.23 7.28 7.97
CA SER A 103 -8.30 8.75 7.87
C SER A 103 -9.67 9.29 8.28
N LEU A 104 -10.77 8.59 7.93
CA LEU A 104 -12.10 8.93 8.44
C LEU A 104 -12.18 8.93 9.97
N ARG A 105 -11.59 7.91 10.61
CA ARG A 105 -11.54 7.83 12.08
C ARG A 105 -10.64 8.90 12.67
N PHE A 106 -9.49 9.14 12.05
CA PHE A 106 -8.54 10.16 12.46
C PHE A 106 -9.14 11.56 12.43
N VAL A 107 -9.79 11.96 11.33
CA VAL A 107 -10.42 13.27 11.19
C VAL A 107 -11.53 13.45 12.22
N LYS A 108 -12.37 12.43 12.41
CA LYS A 108 -13.42 12.46 13.44
C LYS A 108 -12.83 12.66 14.84
N GLN A 109 -11.81 11.89 15.20
CA GLN A 109 -11.14 12.01 16.50
C GLN A 109 -10.51 13.40 16.68
N LYS A 110 -9.89 13.94 15.63
CA LYS A 110 -9.26 15.26 15.68
C LYS A 110 -10.28 16.40 15.78
N GLN A 111 -11.42 16.27 15.12
CA GLN A 111 -12.53 17.21 15.25
C GLN A 111 -13.10 17.20 16.67
N GLU A 112 -13.33 16.01 17.26
CA GLU A 112 -13.80 15.88 18.65
C GLU A 112 -12.82 16.50 19.65
N GLN A 113 -11.51 16.28 19.45
CA GLN A 113 -10.46 16.91 20.25
C GLN A 113 -10.50 18.45 20.12
N GLN A 114 -10.62 18.95 18.89
CA GLN A 114 -10.70 20.38 18.61
C GLN A 114 -11.91 21.03 19.29
N ASP A 115 -13.08 20.38 19.26
CA ASP A 115 -14.31 20.92 19.85
C ASP A 115 -14.19 21.10 21.37
N VAL A 116 -13.44 20.23 22.05
CA VAL A 116 -13.13 20.34 23.48
C VAL A 116 -12.17 21.50 23.76
N GLU A 117 -11.09 21.60 22.99
CA GLU A 117 -10.02 22.58 23.17
C GLU A 117 -10.37 23.97 22.62
N ARG A 118 -11.45 24.10 21.84
CA ARG A 118 -11.84 25.33 21.12
C ARG A 118 -11.88 26.59 21.99
N LYS A 119 -12.17 26.44 23.29
CA LYS A 119 -12.22 27.57 24.24
C LYS A 119 -10.84 28.15 24.57
N GLU A 120 -9.78 27.38 24.37
CA GLU A 120 -8.40 27.76 24.66
C GLU A 120 -7.71 28.40 23.45
N TYR A 121 -8.36 28.38 22.28
CA TYR A 121 -7.77 28.89 21.04
C TYR A 121 -7.77 30.42 21.01
N ALA A 122 -6.71 30.98 20.43
CA ALA A 122 -6.62 32.41 20.18
C ALA A 122 -7.72 32.87 19.20
N LYS A 123 -8.11 34.14 19.33
CA LYS A 123 -9.00 34.79 18.36
C LYS A 123 -8.33 34.80 16.97
N ASP A 124 -9.14 34.80 15.92
CA ASP A 124 -8.70 34.86 14.52
C ASP A 124 -7.92 33.62 14.06
N THR A 125 -8.23 32.45 14.62
CA THR A 125 -7.64 31.14 14.24
C THR A 125 -8.62 30.23 13.50
N GLU A 126 -9.80 30.72 13.14
CA GLU A 126 -10.89 29.94 12.56
C GLU A 126 -10.50 29.27 11.23
N GLU A 127 -9.62 29.89 10.44
CA GLU A 127 -9.12 29.33 9.17
C GLU A 127 -8.20 28.12 9.36
N LEU A 128 -7.58 27.97 10.53
CA LEU A 128 -6.68 26.85 10.86
C LEU A 128 -7.43 25.67 11.48
N GLN A 129 -8.72 25.85 11.78
CA GLN A 129 -9.56 24.83 12.41
C GLN A 129 -10.22 23.93 11.36
N PHE A 130 -10.59 22.72 11.77
CA PHE A 130 -11.31 21.77 10.92
C PHE A 130 -12.60 22.36 10.39
N ASN A 131 -12.73 22.35 9.07
CA ASN A 131 -13.94 22.66 8.35
C ASN A 131 -14.83 21.42 8.20
N PRO A 132 -16.17 21.60 8.08
CA PRO A 132 -17.07 20.48 7.83
C PRO A 132 -16.75 19.67 6.57
N LEU A 133 -16.10 20.29 5.58
CA LEU A 133 -15.68 19.65 4.33
C LEU A 133 -14.47 18.72 4.50
N ASP A 134 -13.59 19.01 5.47
CA ASP A 134 -12.36 18.23 5.73
C ASP A 134 -12.65 16.77 6.07
N LYS A 135 -13.85 16.49 6.60
CA LYS A 135 -14.35 15.14 6.85
C LYS A 135 -14.41 14.28 5.58
N PHE A 136 -14.57 14.89 4.43
CA PHE A 136 -14.61 14.24 3.13
C PHE A 136 -13.31 14.44 2.35
N ASP A 137 -12.77 15.66 2.38
CA ASP A 137 -11.59 16.02 1.58
C ASP A 137 -10.33 15.30 2.04
N ILE A 138 -10.06 15.22 3.36
CA ILE A 138 -8.85 14.58 3.86
C ILE A 138 -8.81 13.09 3.53
N PRO A 139 -9.86 12.28 3.78
CA PRO A 139 -9.87 10.88 3.39
C PRO A 139 -9.71 10.68 1.88
N GLU A 140 -10.31 11.55 1.07
CA GLU A 140 -10.15 11.49 -0.38
C GLU A 140 -8.71 11.76 -0.80
N LEU A 141 -8.08 12.82 -0.26
CA LEU A 141 -6.69 13.16 -0.53
C LEU A 141 -5.75 12.03 -0.13
N VAL A 142 -6.03 11.33 0.98
CA VAL A 142 -5.26 10.14 1.38
C VAL A 142 -5.32 9.03 0.33
N ILE A 143 -6.50 8.76 -0.25
CA ILE A 143 -6.62 7.78 -1.34
C ILE A 143 -5.86 8.27 -2.57
N VAL A 144 -6.05 9.53 -2.95
CA VAL A 144 -5.42 10.10 -4.14
C VAL A 144 -3.91 9.99 -4.02
N ALA A 145 -3.33 10.44 -2.90
CA ALA A 145 -1.89 10.41 -2.64
C ALA A 145 -1.31 8.99 -2.55
N TYR A 146 -2.11 7.99 -2.18
CA TYR A 146 -1.65 6.60 -2.11
C TYR A 146 -1.79 5.86 -3.46
N LEU A 147 -2.89 6.06 -4.18
CA LEU A 147 -3.18 5.32 -5.41
C LEU A 147 -2.59 5.95 -6.67
N PHE A 148 -2.24 7.25 -6.67
CA PHE A 148 -1.79 8.01 -7.83
C PHE A 148 -0.58 8.89 -7.51
#